data_AF-X1B4E3-F1
#
_entry.id   AF-X1B4E3-F1
#
_cell.length_a   1.000
_cell.length_b   1.000
_cell.length_c   1.000
_cell.angle_alpha   90.00
_cell.angle_beta   90.00
_cell.angle_gamma   90.00
#
_symmetry.space_group_name_H-M   'P 1'
#
loop_
_entity.id
_entity.type
_entity.pdbx_description
1 polymer ?
#
loop_
_entity_poly.entity_id
_entity_poly.type
_entity_poly.pdbx_seq_one_letter_code
_entity_poly.pdbx_strand_id
1 'polypeptide(L)'
;LDMIREAEKFLRNTYNLNQLRVRLHEGKLARIELMPEDIMKVMTNENIGKIKTKFKQLGFCYITIDLEGFRSGSLNEVLTFNEED
;
A
#
# COMPACT_ATOMS: atom_id res chain seq x y z
N LEU A 1 -5.77 8.54 -11.33
CA LEU A 1 -4.45 7.90 -11.59
C LEU A 1 -3.32 8.66 -10.90
N ASP A 2 -3.32 10.00 -10.93
CA ASP A 2 -2.21 10.79 -10.38
C ASP A 2 -2.03 10.66 -8.86
N MET A 3 -3.13 10.57 -8.10
CA MET A 3 -3.09 10.32 -6.66
C MET A 3 -2.27 9.06 -6.28
N ILE A 4 -2.44 7.96 -7.02
CA ILE A 4 -1.74 6.69 -6.78
C ILE A 4 -0.26 6.84 -7.14
N ARG A 5 0.04 7.42 -8.31
CA ARG A 5 1.41 7.65 -8.76
C ARG A 5 2.20 8.51 -7.78
N GLU A 6 1.58 9.57 -7.27
CA GLU A 6 2.22 10.47 -6.29
C GLU A 6 2.43 9.78 -4.93
N ALA A 7 1.51 8.91 -4.51
CA ALA A 7 1.68 8.09 -3.32
C ALA A 7 2.85 7.11 -3.48
N GLU A 8 2.92 6.39 -4.60
CA GLU A 8 4.00 5.45 -4.89
C GLU A 8 5.35 6.14 -4.99
N LYS A 9 5.40 7.29 -5.68
CA LYS A 9 6.61 8.12 -5.81
C LYS A 9 7.10 8.63 -4.46
N PHE A 10 6.19 9.08 -3.60
CA PHE A 10 6.53 9.49 -2.23
C PHE A 10 7.16 8.35 -1.43
N LEU A 11 6.52 7.18 -1.41
CA LEU A 11 7.03 6.01 -0.68
C LEU A 11 8.40 5.58 -1.20
N ARG A 12 8.53 5.47 -2.54
CA ARG A 12 9.76 5.10 -3.23
C ARG A 12 10.92 6.00 -2.84
N ASN A 13 10.73 7.31 -2.96
CA ASN A 13 11.80 8.29 -2.79
C ASN A 13 12.15 8.50 -1.31
N THR A 14 11.16 8.43 -0.41
CA THR A 14 11.36 8.70 1.02
C THR A 14 12.04 7.53 1.72
N TYR A 15 11.72 6.30 1.32
CA TYR A 15 12.20 5.09 1.98
C TYR A 15 13.17 4.27 1.13
N ASN A 16 13.57 4.77 -0.04
CA ASN A 16 14.46 4.08 -0.98
C ASN A 16 14.00 2.64 -1.26
N LEU A 17 12.77 2.52 -1.78
CA LEU A 17 12.12 1.24 -2.05
C LEU A 17 12.28 0.85 -3.51
N ASN A 18 12.71 -0.39 -3.77
CA ASN A 18 12.87 -0.88 -5.13
C ASN A 18 11.52 -1.32 -5.73
N GLN A 19 10.66 -1.92 -4.91
CA GLN A 19 9.40 -2.48 -5.36
C GLN A 19 8.30 -2.21 -4.32
N LEU A 20 7.18 -1.68 -4.79
CA LEU A 20 6.00 -1.39 -4.00
C LEU A 20 4.80 -1.18 -4.91
N ARG A 21 3.59 -1.20 -4.35
CA ARG A 21 2.37 -0.79 -5.02
C ARG A 21 1.44 -0.07 -4.06
N VAL A 22 0.70 0.91 -4.55
CA VAL A 22 -0.46 1.47 -3.84
C VAL A 22 -1.71 1.09 -4.62
N ARG A 23 -2.54 0.22 -4.06
CA ARG A 23 -3.84 -0.12 -4.62
C ARG A 23 -4.91 0.79 -4.04
N LEU A 24 -5.80 1.28 -4.90
CA LEU A 24 -6.97 2.04 -4.52
C LEU A 24 -8.19 1.12 -4.53
N HIS A 25 -8.86 1.03 -3.39
CA HIS A 25 -10.12 0.32 -3.22
C HIS A 25 -11.26 1.32 -3.01
N GLU A 26 -12.49 0.80 -2.92
CA GLU A 26 -13.69 1.57 -2.61
C GLU A 26 -13.51 2.41 -1.33
N GLY A 27 -14.26 3.52 -1.25
CA GLY A 27 -14.16 4.43 -0.12
C GLY A 27 -12.80 5.13 0.02
N LYS A 28 -12.01 5.22 -1.07
CA LYS A 28 -10.67 5.82 -1.10
C LYS A 28 -9.69 5.17 -0.10
N LEU A 29 -9.77 3.86 0.03
CA LEU A 29 -8.83 3.08 0.83
C LEU A 29 -7.56 2.83 0.01
N ALA A 30 -6.42 3.29 0.53
CA ALA A 30 -5.10 2.91 0.07
C ALA A 30 -4.68 1.59 0.73
N ARG A 31 -4.37 0.57 -0.07
CA ARG A 31 -3.65 -0.62 0.36
C ARG A 31 -2.23 -0.57 -0.17
N ILE A 32 -1.28 -0.42 0.74
CA ILE A 32 0.14 -0.35 0.44
C ILE A 32 0.70 -1.78 0.46
N GLU A 33 1.29 -2.20 -0.65
CA GLU A 33 1.98 -3.48 -0.80
C GLU A 33 3.49 -3.18 -0.87
N LEU A 34 4.24 -3.70 0.09
CA LEU A 34 5.70 -3.54 0.21
C LEU A 34 6.38 -4.90 0.10
N MET A 35 7.64 -4.93 -0.34
CA MET A 35 8.44 -6.15 -0.16
C MET A 35 8.51 -6.52 1.33
N PRO A 36 8.42 -7.80 1.71
CA PRO A 36 8.46 -8.23 3.12
C PRO A 36 9.65 -7.66 3.90
N GLU A 37 10.82 -7.63 3.27
CA GLU A 37 12.06 -7.09 3.83
C GLU A 37 12.01 -5.57 4.10
N ASP A 38 11.13 -4.83 3.42
CA ASP A 38 10.98 -3.38 3.58
C ASP A 38 9.94 -3.00 4.64
N ILE A 39 9.05 -3.92 5.06
CA ILE A 39 7.93 -3.61 5.96
C ILE A 39 8.43 -2.98 7.27
N MET A 40 9.38 -3.64 7.95
CA MET A 40 9.89 -3.18 9.24
C MET A 40 10.62 -1.83 9.14
N LYS A 41 11.28 -1.56 8.01
CA LYS A 41 11.96 -0.29 7.73
C LYS A 41 10.96 0.85 7.53
N VAL A 42 9.83 0.58 6.87
CA VAL A 42 8.81 1.60 6.61
C VAL A 42 7.90 1.82 7.83
N MET A 43 7.66 0.79 8.66
CA MET A 43 6.69 0.81 9.76
C MET A 43 7.18 1.35 11.10
N THR A 44 8.05 2.36 11.08
CA THR A 44 8.40 3.10 12.30
C THR A 44 7.34 4.14 12.63
N ASN A 45 7.18 4.49 13.91
CA ASN A 45 6.20 5.51 14.33
C ASN A 45 6.36 6.85 13.60
N GLU A 46 7.60 7.27 13.37
CA GLU A 46 7.91 8.49 12.63
C GLU A 46 7.43 8.40 11.18
N ASN A 47 7.72 7.28 10.50
CA ASN A 47 7.37 7.07 9.11
C ASN A 47 5.86 6.96 8.92
N ILE A 48 5.17 6.25 9.83
CA ILE A 48 3.71 6.15 9.84
C ILE A 48 3.06 7.55 9.89
N GLY A 49 3.61 8.47 10.69
CA GLY A 49 3.14 9.86 10.73
C GLY A 49 3.30 10.61 9.40
N LYS A 50 4.44 10.44 8.72
CA LYS A 50 4.71 11.04 7.40
C LYS A 50 3.78 10.47 6.32
N ILE A 51 3.62 9.13 6.31
CA ILE A 51 2.72 8.43 5.37
C ILE A 51 1.29 8.92 5.57
N LYS A 52 0.78 8.90 6.80
CA LYS A 52 -0.57 9.37 7.13
C LYS A 52 -0.81 10.78 6.61
N THR A 53 0.09 11.71 6.92
CA THR A 53 -0.03 13.11 6.51
C THR A 53 -0.07 13.25 4.99
N LYS A 54 0.89 12.64 4.29
CA LYS A 54 0.97 12.72 2.82
C LYS A 54 -0.23 12.08 2.15
N PHE A 55 -0.64 10.88 2.57
CA PHE A 55 -1.77 10.17 1.96
C PHE A 55 -3.10 10.89 2.21
N LYS A 56 -3.27 11.53 3.38
CA LYS A 56 -4.45 12.37 3.65
C LYS A 56 -4.51 13.59 2.74
N GLN A 57 -3.38 14.26 2.51
CA GLN A 57 -3.29 15.37 1.55
C GLN A 57 -3.60 14.94 0.11
N LEU A 58 -3.21 13.72 -0.26
CA LEU A 58 -3.52 13.14 -1.56
C LEU A 58 -5.00 12.75 -1.71
N GLY A 59 -5.75 12.63 -0.61
CA GLY A 59 -7.20 12.41 -0.63
C GLY A 59 -7.66 11.02 -0.18
N PHE A 60 -6.77 10.19 0.39
CA PHE A 60 -7.14 8.87 0.90
C PHE A 60 -7.90 8.94 2.24
N CYS A 61 -8.97 8.16 2.37
CA CYS A 61 -9.77 8.07 3.59
C CYS A 61 -9.19 7.03 4.56
N TYR A 62 -8.68 5.92 4.05
CA TYR A 62 -8.08 4.85 4.85
C TYR A 62 -6.75 4.46 4.25
N ILE A 63 -5.81 4.08 5.11
CA ILE A 63 -4.44 3.71 4.71
C ILE A 63 -4.14 2.41 5.44
N THR A 64 -3.85 1.37 4.67
CA THR A 64 -3.64 0.01 5.14
C THR A 64 -2.38 -0.55 4.52
N ILE A 65 -1.83 -1.59 5.14
CA ILE A 65 -0.72 -2.36 4.59
C ILE A 65 -1.19 -3.78 4.39
N ASP A 66 -0.81 -4.31 3.24
CA ASP A 66 -0.98 -5.72 2.96
C ASP A 66 0.09 -6.50 3.76
N LEU A 67 -0.36 -7.34 4.68
CA LEU A 67 0.54 -8.14 5.53
C LEU A 67 1.22 -9.26 4.74
N GLU A 68 0.63 -9.68 3.61
CA GLU A 68 1.28 -10.60 2.67
C GLU A 68 2.37 -9.92 1.84
N GLY A 69 2.42 -8.59 1.86
CA GLY A 69 3.38 -7.79 1.12
C GLY A 69 3.16 -7.82 -0.40
N PHE A 70 4.18 -7.37 -1.12
CA PHE A 70 4.19 -7.33 -2.58
C PHE A 70 4.47 -8.73 -3.13
N ARG A 71 3.55 -9.25 -3.96
CA ARG A 71 3.69 -10.56 -4.62
C ARG A 71 3.47 -10.43 -6.13
N SER A 72 4.40 -10.97 -6.92
CA SER A 72 4.23 -11.09 -8.39
C SER A 72 3.17 -12.15 -8.69
N GLY A 73 2.23 -11.85 -9.58
CA GLY A 73 1.18 -12.82 -9.99
C GLY A 73 -0.11 -12.84 -9.16
N SER A 74 -0.28 -11.92 -8.19
CA SER A 74 -1.47 -11.83 -7.31
C SER A 74 -2.79 -11.42 -7.99
N LEU A 75 -2.88 -11.46 -9.33
CA LEU A 75 -4.15 -11.28 -10.03
C LEU A 75 -5.09 -12.49 -9.85
N ASN A 76 -4.57 -13.64 -9.39
CA ASN A 76 -5.28 -14.93 -9.37
C ASN A 76 -5.69 -15.47 -7.99
N GLU A 77 -5.37 -14.80 -6.88
CA GLU A 77 -5.63 -15.37 -5.54
C GLU A 77 -7.06 -15.17 -5.01
N VAL A 78 -7.92 -14.42 -5.70
CA VAL A 78 -9.27 -14.10 -5.20
C VAL A 78 -10.33 -15.19 -5.53
N LEU A 79 -9.98 -16.27 -6.24
CA LEU A 79 -10.97 -17.27 -6.71
C LEU A 79 -11.06 -18.57 -5.90
N THR A 80 -10.93 -18.54 -4.57
CA THR A 80 -11.20 -19.74 -3.73
C THR A 80 -12.11 -19.52 -2.52
N PHE A 81 -12.89 -18.43 -2.49
CA PHE A 81 -14.00 -18.31 -1.56
C PHE A 81 -15.32 -18.16 -2.32
N ASN A 82 -15.71 -19.23 -3.02
CA ASN A 82 -17.10 -19.42 -3.44
C ASN A 82 -17.65 -20.67 -2.73
N GLU A 83 -18.66 -20.40 -1.91
CA GLU A 83 -19.88 -21.19 -1.74
C GLU A 83 -19.75 -22.56 -1.06
N GLU A 84 -19.84 -22.56 0.27
CA GLU A 84 -20.73 -23.50 0.94
C GLU A 84 -21.71 -22.70 1.79
N ASP A 85 -23.00 -22.92 1.50
CA ASP A 85 -24.19 -22.44 2.20
C ASP A 85 -24.18 -22.75 3.72
#